data_AF-A0A3D3YY96-F1
#
_entry.id   AF-A0A3D3YY96-F1
#
_cell.length_a   1.000
_cell.length_b   1.000
_cell.length_c   1.000
_cell.angle_alpha   90.00
_cell.angle_beta   90.00
_cell.angle_gamma   90.00
#
_symmetry.space_group_name_H-M   'P 1'
#
loop_
_entity.id
_entity.type
_entity.pdbx_description
1 polymer ?
#
loop_
_entity_poly.entity_id
_entity_poly.type
_entity_poly.pdbx_seq_one_letter_code
_entity_poly.pdbx_strand_id
1 'polypeptide(L)'
;MLVLGIETSCDETAIALVEDGRRVLTNLISSQAHLHEKFGGVVPEVASRAHLENINPLLALALTEAGIGFADIDAVAVTVGPG
;
A
#
# COMPACT_ATOMS: atom_id res chain seq x y z
N MET A 1 7.51 11.37 14.79
CA MET A 1 6.57 10.25 14.68
C MET A 1 6.49 9.82 13.24
N LEU A 2 6.85 8.58 12.95
CA LEU A 2 6.79 7.99 11.62
C LEU A 2 5.65 6.98 11.52
N VAL A 3 4.74 7.21 10.57
CA VAL A 3 3.56 6.37 10.37
C VAL A 3 3.68 5.62 9.05
N LEU A 4 3.49 4.30 9.10
CA LEU A 4 3.28 3.44 7.93
C LEU A 4 1.79 3.42 7.59
N GLY A 5 1.42 3.92 6.43
CA GLY A 5 0.07 3.83 5.86
C GLY A 5 -0.05 2.67 4.87
N ILE A 6 -1.12 1.88 4.97
CA ILE A 6 -1.46 0.79 4.04
C ILE A 6 -2.89 0.98 3.54
N GLU A 7 -3.06 0.96 2.22
CA GLU A 7 -4.33 1.12 1.53
C GLU A 7 -4.55 -0.05 0.56
N THR A 8 -5.66 -0.76 0.73
CA THR A 8 -6.06 -1.95 -0.05
C THR A 8 -7.59 -2.08 -0.15
N SER A 9 -8.31 -0.96 -0.28
CA SER A 9 -9.78 -0.94 -0.29
C SER A 9 -10.41 -1.41 -1.60
N CYS A 10 -9.77 -1.14 -2.75
CA CYS A 10 -10.32 -1.46 -4.07
C CYS A 10 -9.34 -2.27 -4.93
N ASP A 11 -8.65 -1.64 -5.88
CA ASP A 11 -7.77 -2.33 -6.84
C ASP A 11 -6.34 -1.76 -6.86
N GLU A 12 -6.00 -0.92 -5.88
CA GLU A 12 -4.64 -0.48 -5.61
C GLU A 12 -4.10 -1.07 -4.31
N THR A 13 -2.89 -1.61 -4.35
CA THR A 13 -2.10 -1.83 -3.13
C THR A 13 -1.18 -0.64 -2.97
N ALA A 14 -1.36 0.15 -1.92
CA ALA A 14 -0.55 1.34 -1.69
C ALA A 14 0.08 1.35 -0.30
N ILE A 15 1.31 1.86 -0.24
CA ILE A 15 2.11 1.98 0.98
C ILE A 15 2.75 3.35 1.02
N ALA A 16 2.66 4.02 2.17
CA ALA A 16 3.31 5.30 2.39
C ALA A 16 3.98 5.35 3.76
N LEU A 17 5.09 6.09 3.86
CA LEU A 17 5.71 6.44 5.13
C LEU A 17 5.66 7.96 5.29
N VAL A 18 5.01 8.42 6.35
CA VAL A 18 4.80 9.85 6.62
C VAL A 18 5.39 10.23 7.97
N GLU A 19 6.34 11.15 7.94
CA GLU A 19 7.00 11.73 9.11
C GLU A 19 6.22 12.98 9.57
N ASP A 20 5.80 12.97 10.83
CA ASP A 20 5.11 14.04 11.55
C ASP A 20 3.89 14.61 10.83
N GLY A 21 3.22 13.78 10.03
CA GLY A 21 2.04 14.15 9.23
C GLY A 21 2.31 15.21 8.16
N ARG A 22 3.58 15.50 7.84
CA ARG A 22 3.97 16.62 6.97
C ARG A 22 4.90 16.22 5.85
N ARG A 23 5.78 15.24 6.09
CA ARG A 23 6.80 14.84 5.13
C ARG A 23 6.56 13.41 4.69
N VAL A 24 6.33 13.24 3.40
CA VAL A 24 6.21 11.92 2.77
C VAL A 24 7.62 11.44 2.44
N LEU A 25 8.05 10.33 3.05
CA LEU A 25 9.34 9.69 2.76
C LEU A 25 9.23 8.76 1.55
N THR A 26 8.10 8.07 1.41
CA THR A 26 7.75 7.27 0.23
C THR A 26 6.23 7.20 0.07
N ASN A 27 5.78 6.98 -1.15
CA ASN A 27 4.39 6.77 -1.52
C ASN A 27 4.35 5.90 -2.77
N LEU A 28 4.15 4.60 -2.58
CA LEU A 28 4.16 3.59 -3.63
C LEU A 28 2.77 3.05 -3.89
N ILE A 29 2.45 2.85 -5.16
CA ILE A 29 1.14 2.36 -5.60
C ILE A 29 1.37 1.24 -6.63
N SER A 30 0.80 0.07 -6.36
CA SER A 30 0.67 -1.03 -7.31
C SER A 30 -0.78 -1.12 -7.77
N SER A 31 -1.05 -0.64 -8.98
CA SER A 31 -2.40 -0.63 -9.57
C SER A 31 -2.70 -1.92 -10.33
N GLN A 32 -3.90 -2.44 -10.12
CA GLN A 32 -4.40 -3.65 -10.78
C GLN A 32 -5.28 -3.35 -12.00
N ALA A 33 -5.37 -2.10 -12.48
CA ALA A 33 -6.26 -1.71 -13.58
C ALA A 33 -6.14 -2.65 -14.81
N HIS A 34 -4.92 -3.05 -15.16
CA HIS A 34 -4.65 -3.98 -16.26
C HIS A 34 -5.21 -5.40 -16.04
N LEU A 35 -5.34 -5.86 -14.80
CA LEU A 35 -5.92 -7.16 -14.46
C LEU A 35 -7.44 -7.15 -14.67
N HIS A 36 -8.07 -6.00 -14.39
CA HIS A 36 -9.52 -5.81 -14.42
C HIS A 36 -10.06 -5.36 -15.79
N GLU A 37 -9.21 -4.82 -16.67
CA GLU A 37 -9.57 -4.32 -18.00
C GLU A 37 -10.38 -5.34 -18.83
N LYS A 38 -9.95 -6.62 -18.82
CA LYS A 38 -10.63 -7.71 -19.55
C LYS A 38 -12.03 -8.05 -19.04
N PHE A 39 -12.39 -7.61 -17.84
CA PHE A 39 -13.69 -7.86 -17.22
C PHE A 39 -14.62 -6.65 -17.30
N GLY A 40 -14.13 -5.49 -17.73
CA GLY A 40 -14.91 -4.25 -17.79
C GLY A 40 -15.24 -3.65 -16.41
N GLY A 41 -14.56 -4.09 -15.36
CA GLY A 41 -14.77 -3.65 -13.98
C GLY A 41 -13.94 -4.46 -12.99
N VAL A 42 -13.84 -3.96 -11.76
CA VAL A 42 -13.07 -4.61 -10.68
C VAL A 42 -13.73 -5.94 -10.31
N VAL A 43 -12.93 -7.01 -10.33
CA VAL A 43 -13.34 -8.34 -9.85
C VAL A 43 -12.81 -8.53 -8.42
N PRO A 44 -13.67 -8.56 -7.38
CA PRO A 44 -13.21 -8.54 -5.99
C PRO A 44 -12.24 -9.65 -5.61
N GLU A 45 -12.48 -10.87 -6.08
CA GLU A 45 -11.58 -12.02 -5.81
C GLU A 45 -10.20 -11.84 -6.45
N VAL A 46 -10.13 -11.26 -7.66
CA VAL A 46 -8.86 -10.99 -8.34
C VAL A 46 -8.11 -9.90 -7.58
N ALA A 47 -8.83 -8.88 -7.12
CA ALA A 47 -8.23 -7.78 -6.38
C ALA A 47 -7.66 -8.23 -5.03
N SER A 48 -8.41 -9.02 -4.28
CA SER A 48 -7.97 -9.59 -3.00
C SER A 48 -6.66 -10.37 -3.13
N ARG A 49 -6.53 -11.23 -4.15
CA ARG A 49 -5.30 -11.99 -4.40
C ARG A 49 -4.13 -11.09 -4.78
N ALA A 50 -4.37 -10.11 -5.65
CA ALA A 50 -3.33 -9.18 -6.06
C ALA A 50 -2.82 -8.34 -4.87
N HIS A 51 -3.65 -7.97 -3.89
CA HIS A 51 -3.17 -7.33 -2.66
C HIS A 51 -2.22 -8.24 -1.87
N LEU A 52 -2.58 -9.51 -1.67
CA LEU A 52 -1.75 -10.48 -0.95
C LEU A 52 -0.38 -10.69 -1.61
N GLU A 53 -0.35 -10.71 -2.95
CA GLU A 53 0.89 -10.87 -3.72
C GLU A 53 1.78 -9.61 -3.65
N ASN A 54 1.18 -8.42 -3.62
CA ASN A 54 1.91 -7.16 -3.75
C ASN A 54 2.31 -6.51 -2.42
N ILE A 55 1.61 -6.78 -1.32
CA ILE A 55 1.81 -6.02 -0.07
C ILE A 55 3.23 -6.14 0.49
N ASN A 56 3.80 -7.36 0.53
CA ASN A 56 5.14 -7.59 1.08
C ASN A 56 6.25 -7.02 0.20
N PRO A 57 6.28 -7.25 -1.13
CA PRO A 57 7.24 -6.61 -2.02
C PRO A 57 7.18 -5.08 -1.97
N LEU A 58 5.97 -4.50 -1.95
CA LEU A 58 5.80 -3.06 -1.94
C LEU A 58 6.27 -2.45 -0.61
N LEU A 59 6.06 -3.16 0.52
CA LEU A 59 6.53 -2.73 1.83
C LEU A 59 8.06 -2.75 1.92
N ALA A 60 8.69 -3.80 1.40
CA ALA A 60 10.13 -3.89 1.35
C ALA A 60 10.74 -2.77 0.49
N LEU A 61 10.11 -2.43 -0.64
CA LEU A 61 10.52 -1.31 -1.48
C LEU A 61 10.35 0.04 -0.75
N ALA A 62 9.22 0.26 -0.08
CA ALA A 62 8.96 1.47 0.70
C ALA A 62 10.02 1.72 1.77
N LEU A 63 10.38 0.69 2.54
CA LEU A 63 11.44 0.76 3.55
C LEU A 63 12.81 1.06 2.91
N THR A 64 13.09 0.43 1.77
CA THR A 64 14.34 0.64 1.03
C THR A 64 14.44 2.08 0.50
N GLU A 65 13.37 2.62 -0.10
CA GLU A 65 13.34 4.00 -0.60
C GLU A 65 13.46 5.03 0.52
N ALA A 66 12.82 4.77 1.66
CA ALA A 66 12.89 5.64 2.83
C ALA A 66 14.22 5.51 3.60
N GLY A 67 15.02 4.46 3.35
CA GLY A 67 16.30 4.23 4.01
C GLY A 67 16.18 3.90 5.50
N ILE A 68 15.10 3.22 5.90
CA ILE A 68 14.75 2.91 7.29
C ILE A 68 14.45 1.41 7.48
N GLY A 69 14.36 0.98 8.74
CA GLY A 69 13.88 -0.35 9.12
C GLY A 69 12.54 -0.32 9.86
N PHE A 70 12.02 -1.51 10.16
CA PHE A 70 10.78 -1.66 10.93
C PHE A 70 10.83 -1.03 12.33
N ALA A 71 12.01 -0.96 12.94
CA ALA A 71 12.21 -0.40 14.28
C ALA A 71 12.01 1.14 14.32
N ASP A 72 12.04 1.80 13.16
CA ASP A 72 11.86 3.25 13.05
C ASP A 72 10.37 3.65 12.93
N ILE A 73 9.46 2.69 12.75
CA ILE A 73 8.03 2.93 12.60
C ILE A 73 7.36 3.05 13.97
N ASP A 74 6.73 4.19 14.24
CA ASP A 74 6.02 4.45 15.50
C ASP A 74 4.58 3.94 15.49
N ALA A 75 3.93 3.93 14.33
CA ALA A 75 2.54 3.50 14.18
C ALA A 75 2.23 2.94 12.79
N VAL A 76 1.20 2.09 12.74
CA VAL A 76 0.64 1.54 11.49
C VAL A 76 -0.80 2.00 11.35
N ALA A 77 -1.11 2.63 10.22
CA ALA A 77 -2.45 3.04 9.83
C ALA A 77 -2.90 2.20 8.63
N VAL A 78 -4.10 1.62 8.72
CA VAL A 78 -4.67 0.79 7.66
C VAL A 78 -6.08 1.25 7.36
N THR A 79 -6.48 1.15 6.10
CA THR A 79 -7.87 1.39 5.70
C THR A 79 -8.75 0.25 6.17
N VAL A 80 -9.82 0.59 6.90
CA VAL A 80 -10.77 -0.38 7.50
C VAL A 80 -12.11 -0.40 6.77
N GLY A 81 -12.34 0.55 5.87
CA GLY A 81 -13.55 0.70 5.08
C GLY A 81 -13.98 2.17 4.92
N PRO A 82 -14.99 2.43 4.06
CA PRO A 82 -15.62 1.47 3.15
C PRO A 82 -14.65 0.96 2.07
N GLY A 83 -15.02 -0.14 1.42
CA GLY A 83 -14.27 -0.83 0.37
C GLY A 83 -15.14 -1.93 -0.23
#